data_AF-A0A2C9V7L0-F1
#
_entry.id   AF-A0A2C9V7L0-F1
#
_cell.length_a   1.000
_cell.length_b   1.000
_cell.length_c   1.000
_cell.angle_alpha   90.00
_cell.angle_beta   90.00
_cell.angle_gamma   90.00
#
_symmetry.space_group_name_H-M   'P 1'
#
loop_
_entity.id
_entity.type
_entity.pdbx_description
1 polymer ?
#
loop_
_entity_poly.entity_id
_entity_poly.type
_entity_poly.pdbx_seq_one_letter_code
_entity_poly.pdbx_strand_id
1 'polypeptide(L)' 'MAQPSKEPCKKEACDIQACLSKNNFLPQKCLKVIEKLQTCCEKCEYKSTHCGSLSGLLKQISK' A
#
# COMPACT_ATOMS: atom_id res chain seq x y z
N MET A 1 -0.85 -19.57 17.04
CA MET A 1 0.52 -19.10 16.74
C MET A 1 0.46 -18.25 15.48
N ALA A 2 0.61 -16.92 15.59
CA ALA A 2 0.56 -16.03 14.43
C ALA A 2 1.86 -16.17 13.63
N GLN A 3 1.80 -16.75 12.43
CA GLN A 3 2.95 -16.80 11.52
C GLN A 3 3.25 -15.38 11.00
N PRO A 4 4.44 -14.79 11.28
CA PRO A 4 4.78 -13.44 10.83
C PRO A 4 5.34 -13.38 9.40
N SER A 5 5.21 -14.42 8.58
CA SER A 5 6.21 -14.72 7.53
C SER A 5 5.78 -14.58 6.06
N LYS A 6 4.70 -13.87 5.68
CA LYS A 6 4.30 -13.83 4.24
C LYS A 6 3.97 -12.48 3.62
N GLU A 7 3.81 -11.40 4.38
CA GLU A 7 3.38 -10.12 3.80
C GLU A 7 4.16 -8.93 4.38
N PRO A 8 5.39 -8.68 3.89
CA PRO A 8 6.25 -7.62 4.41
C PRO A 8 5.63 -6.22 4.30
N CYS A 9 4.66 -6.04 3.39
CA CYS A 9 4.03 -4.74 3.12
C CYS A 9 2.58 -4.63 3.62
N LYS A 10 2.14 -5.58 4.47
CA LYS A 10 0.78 -5.58 5.03
C LYS A 10 0.47 -4.35 5.86
N LYS A 11 1.45 -3.87 6.63
CA LYS A 11 1.29 -2.70 7.48
C LYS A 11 0.94 -1.48 6.63
N GLU A 12 1.73 -1.22 5.61
CA GLU A 12 1.57 -0.07 4.71
C GLU A 12 0.27 -0.17 3.91
N ALA A 13 -0.10 -1.38 3.48
CA ALA A 13 -1.37 -1.63 2.82
C ALA A 13 -2.59 -1.34 3.72
N CYS A 14 -2.54 -1.77 4.99
CA CYS A 14 -3.57 -1.44 5.96
C CYS A 14 -3.63 0.07 6.24
N ASP A 15 -2.48 0.74 6.36
CA ASP A 15 -2.42 2.20 6.54
C ASP A 15 -3.03 2.94 5.32
N ILE A 16 -2.87 2.42 4.09
CA ILE A 16 -3.53 2.99 2.91
C ILE A 16 -5.05 2.84 3.01
N GLN A 17 -5.55 1.67 3.37
CA GLN A 17 -7.00 1.46 3.56
C GLN A 17 -7.57 2.37 4.64
N ALA A 18 -6.86 2.55 5.76
CA ALA A 18 -7.25 3.47 6.81
C ALA A 18 -7.24 4.93 6.32
N CYS A 19 -6.22 5.32 5.56
CA CYS A 19 -6.13 6.64 4.97
C CYS A 19 -7.29 6.90 3.99
N LEU A 20 -7.55 5.97 3.07
CA LEU A 20 -8.65 6.06 2.12
C LEU A 20 -9.99 6.20 2.85
N SER A 21 -10.26 5.34 3.84
CA SER A 21 -11.50 5.40 4.63
C SER A 21 -11.70 6.76 5.31
N LYS A 22 -10.62 7.39 5.80
CA LYS A 22 -10.67 8.73 6.41
C LYS A 22 -10.78 9.87 5.41
N ASN A 23 -10.40 9.64 4.15
CA ASN A 23 -10.28 10.67 3.12
C ASN A 23 -11.30 10.51 1.98
N ASN A 24 -12.45 9.89 2.24
CA ASN A 24 -13.49 9.62 1.23
C ASN A 24 -12.97 8.81 0.04
N PHE A 25 -12.07 7.87 0.29
CA PHE A 25 -11.43 7.01 -0.70
C PHE A 25 -10.66 7.78 -1.79
N LEU A 26 -10.14 8.97 -1.45
CA LEU A 26 -9.29 9.76 -2.35
C LEU A 26 -7.82 9.38 -2.20
N PRO A 27 -7.22 8.61 -3.14
CA PRO A 27 -5.82 8.19 -3.04
C PRO A 27 -4.84 9.37 -3.14
N GLN A 28 -5.24 10.48 -3.77
CA GLN A 28 -4.44 11.70 -3.82
C GLN A 28 -4.19 12.34 -2.45
N LYS A 29 -5.01 12.05 -1.43
CA LYS A 29 -4.76 12.50 -0.06
C LYS A 29 -3.86 11.53 0.72
N CYS A 30 -3.59 10.36 0.16
CA CYS A 30 -2.85 9.26 0.79
C CYS A 30 -1.47 9.01 0.19
N LEU A 31 -0.94 9.96 -0.60
CA LEU A 31 0.36 9.85 -1.31
C LEU A 31 1.48 9.34 -0.40
N LYS A 32 1.66 9.95 0.78
CA LYS A 32 2.69 9.55 1.75
C LYS A 32 2.65 8.07 2.12
N VAL A 33 1.46 7.48 2.23
CA VAL A 33 1.30 6.08 2.63
C VAL A 33 1.47 5.15 1.43
N ILE A 34 1.05 5.62 0.25
CA ILE A 34 1.22 4.93 -1.03
C ILE A 34 2.71 4.84 -1.40
N GLU A 35 3.48 5.92 -1.20
CA GLU A 35 4.94 5.94 -1.35
C GLU A 35 5.61 4.96 -0.37
N LYS A 36 5.14 4.87 0.87
CA LYS A 36 5.66 3.87 1.84
C LYS A 36 5.40 2.43 1.37
N LEU A 37 4.21 2.15 0.85
CA LEU A 37 3.90 0.84 0.27
C LEU A 37 4.82 0.57 -0.93
N GLN A 38 5.04 1.54 -1.81
CA GLN A 38 5.96 1.43 -2.94
C GLN A 38 7.37 1.09 -2.49
N THR A 39 7.93 1.86 -1.56
CA THR A 39 9.26 1.60 -1.00
C THR A 39 9.33 0.22 -0.33
N CYS A 40 8.27 -0.21 0.36
CA CYS A 40 8.22 -1.56 0.91
C CYS A 40 8.27 -2.62 -0.19
N CYS A 41 7.49 -2.44 -1.26
CA CYS A 41 7.46 -3.33 -2.41
C CYS A 41 8.81 -3.43 -3.10
N GLU A 42 9.50 -2.31 -3.29
CA GLU A 42 10.86 -2.29 -3.83
C GLU A 42 11.84 -3.05 -2.93
N LYS A 43 11.78 -2.83 -1.61
CA LYS A 43 12.64 -3.50 -0.62
C LYS A 43 12.42 -5.00 -0.52
N CYS A 44 11.20 -5.48 -0.78
CA CYS A 44 10.88 -6.90 -0.76
C CYS A 44 10.85 -7.54 -2.14
N GLU A 45 11.39 -6.88 -3.18
CA GLU A 45 11.39 -7.38 -4.56
C GLU A 45 9.99 -7.78 -5.05
N TYR A 46 8.97 -7.03 -4.62
CA TYR A 46 7.56 -7.28 -4.94
C TYR A 46 7.03 -8.64 -4.47
N LYS A 47 7.65 -9.25 -3.45
CA LYS A 47 7.26 -10.56 -2.90
C LYS A 47 6.01 -10.51 -2.01
N SER A 48 5.48 -9.33 -1.66
CA SER A 48 4.22 -9.18 -0.91
C SER A 48 3.03 -9.18 -1.87
N THR A 49 1.92 -9.84 -1.49
CA THR A 49 0.70 -9.83 -2.30
C THR A 49 0.08 -8.42 -2.38
N HIS A 50 0.28 -7.61 -1.34
CA HIS A 50 -0.16 -6.22 -1.29
C HIS A 50 0.49 -5.30 -2.33
N CYS A 51 1.61 -5.70 -2.92
CA CYS A 51 2.26 -4.94 -3.98
C CYS A 51 1.47 -4.92 -5.29
N GLY A 52 0.60 -5.92 -5.53
CA GLY A 52 -0.27 -5.94 -6.70
C GLY A 52 -1.28 -4.79 -6.72
N SER A 53 -1.73 -4.34 -5.55
CA SER A 53 -2.68 -3.23 -5.43
C SER A 53 -2.04 -1.85 -5.65
N LEU A 54 -0.71 -1.75 -5.60
CA LEU A 54 0.02 -0.49 -5.72
C LEU A 54 -0.17 0.15 -7.11
N SER A 55 -0.10 -0.63 -8.18
CA SER A 55 -0.25 -0.12 -9.56
C SER A 55 -1.62 0.53 -9.80
N GLY A 56 -2.68 -0.02 -9.20
CA GLY A 56 -4.02 0.56 -9.26
C GLY A 56 -4.11 1.90 -8.53
N LEU A 57 -3.49 1.99 -7.35
CA LEU A 57 -3.43 3.22 -6.56
C LEU A 57 -2.65 4.33 -7.28
N LEU A 58 -1.49 4.02 -7.85
CA LEU A 58 -0.68 4.97 -8.63
C LEU A 58 -1.43 5.49 -9.86
N LYS A 59 -2.16 4.61 -10.57
CA LYS A 59 -2.98 5.02 -11.72
C LYS A 59 -4.13 5.96 -11.34
N GLN A 60 -4.69 5.81 -10.15
CA GLN A 60 -5.74 6.69 -9.63
C GLN A 60 -5.20 8.06 -9.21
N ILE A 61 -3.94 8.14 -8.78
CA ILE A 61 -3.29 9.40 -8.42
C ILE A 61 -2.94 10.22 -9.66
N SER A 62 -2.46 9.55 -10.71
CA SER A 62 -1.94 10.20 -11.92
C SER A 62 -3.02 10.61 -12.94
N LYS A 63 -4.30 10.45 -12.60
CA LYS A 63 -5.47 10.75 -13.44
C LYS A 63 -6.23 11.93 -12.88
#